data_AF-A0A2D5MKU3-F1
#
_entry.id   AF-A0A2D5MKU3-F1
#
_cell.length_a   1.000
_cell.length_b   1.000
_cell.length_c   1.000
_cell.angle_alpha   90.00
_cell.angle_beta   90.00
_cell.angle_gamma   90.00
#
_symmetry.space_group_name_H-M   'P 1'
#
loop_
_entity.id
_entity.type
_entity.pdbx_description
1 polymer ?
#
loop_
_entity_poly.entity_id
_entity_poly.type
_entity_poly.pdbx_seq_one_letter_code
_entity_poly.pdbx_strand_id
1 'polypeptide(L)'
;MNDTKFPDFSLSRLLLNTFKPKANERICILIDLPDLSLIKNWAFLDNDNFSIQRHAYESFYKSLHENVMDELKLTGGDFFAYKETGGSNLDLPDLAVSPEGSELSLKTDIYPKYDIILCISTYSATAPLTAFAKQFGFRGATLHGVNDIILKSGLAVDYNEVSKDAEKLRLALTC
;
A
#
# COMPACT_ATOMS: atom_id res chain seq x y z
N MET A 1 3.87 -19.84 -29.80
CA MET A 1 4.19 -18.45 -29.44
C MET A 1 2.93 -17.87 -28.82
N ASN A 2 2.78 -17.99 -27.50
CA ASN A 2 1.61 -17.43 -26.82
C ASN A 2 1.93 -15.95 -26.56
N ASP A 3 1.29 -15.10 -27.35
CA ASP A 3 1.22 -13.64 -27.16
C ASP A 3 0.32 -13.38 -25.93
N THR A 4 0.79 -13.72 -24.73
CA THR A 4 0.17 -13.26 -23.49
C THR A 4 0.51 -11.78 -23.37
N LYS A 5 -0.25 -10.93 -24.07
CA LYS A 5 -0.37 -9.52 -23.72
C LYS A 5 -1.00 -9.47 -22.34
N PHE A 6 -0.15 -9.46 -21.32
CA PHE A 6 -0.58 -9.08 -19.98
C PHE A 6 -1.20 -7.68 -20.12
N PRO A 7 -2.43 -7.47 -19.63
CA PRO A 7 -3.03 -6.14 -19.67
C PRO A 7 -2.11 -5.16 -18.95
N ASP A 8 -2.07 -3.91 -19.44
CA ASP A 8 -1.33 -2.85 -18.77
C ASP A 8 -1.75 -2.75 -17.30
N PHE A 9 -0.79 -2.43 -16.44
CA PHE A 9 -1.04 -2.26 -15.01
C PHE A 9 -2.18 -1.27 -14.79
N SER A 10 -3.29 -1.77 -14.23
CA SER A 10 -4.46 -0.96 -13.91
C SER A 10 -4.71 -1.05 -12.40
N LEU A 11 -4.46 0.06 -11.72
CA LEU A 11 -4.70 0.20 -10.29
C LEU A 11 -6.18 -0.01 -9.95
N SER A 12 -7.12 0.46 -10.79
CA SER A 12 -8.55 0.23 -10.60
C SER A 12 -8.87 -1.26 -10.61
N ARG A 13 -8.32 -2.04 -11.55
CA ARG A 13 -8.53 -3.49 -11.59
C ARG A 13 -7.96 -4.22 -10.38
N LEU A 14 -6.77 -3.82 -9.93
CA LEU A 14 -6.17 -4.37 -8.70
C LEU A 14 -7.06 -4.10 -7.49
N LEU A 15 -7.50 -2.85 -7.32
CA LEU A 15 -8.34 -2.46 -6.20
C LEU A 15 -9.69 -3.19 -6.25
N LEU A 16 -10.29 -3.27 -7.44
CA LEU A 16 -11.57 -3.94 -7.66
C LEU A 16 -11.49 -5.45 -7.40
N ASN A 17 -10.43 -6.12 -7.84
CA ASN A 17 -10.26 -7.57 -7.61
C ASN A 17 -9.90 -7.90 -6.15
N THR A 18 -9.00 -7.13 -5.54
CA THR A 18 -8.46 -7.42 -4.21
C THR A 18 -9.42 -6.97 -3.10
N PHE A 19 -9.94 -5.75 -3.21
CA PHE A 19 -10.72 -5.13 -2.14
C PHE A 19 -12.22 -5.11 -2.42
N LYS A 20 -12.62 -5.16 -3.70
CA LYS A 20 -14.02 -4.98 -4.15
C LYS A 20 -14.65 -3.76 -3.46
N PRO A 21 -14.08 -2.57 -3.68
CA PRO A 21 -14.54 -1.39 -2.98
C PRO A 21 -15.98 -1.06 -3.32
N LYS A 22 -16.69 -0.50 -2.34
CA LYS A 22 -18.02 0.07 -2.51
C LYS A 22 -17.90 1.58 -2.69
N ALA A 23 -18.94 2.16 -3.29
CA ALA A 23 -19.05 3.62 -3.38
C ALA A 23 -19.01 4.26 -1.99
N ASN A 24 -18.29 5.38 -1.87
CA ASN A 24 -18.00 6.14 -0.67
C ASN A 24 -17.07 5.47 0.36
N GLU A 25 -16.38 4.40 -0.01
CA GLU A 25 -15.34 3.85 0.87
C GLU A 25 -14.12 4.76 0.93
N ARG A 26 -13.45 4.75 2.08
CA ARG A 26 -12.27 5.57 2.34
C ARG A 26 -11.00 4.77 2.12
N ILE A 27 -10.14 5.26 1.23
CA ILE A 27 -8.84 4.66 0.94
C ILE A 27 -7.71 5.57 1.42
N CYS A 28 -6.66 4.98 2.00
CA CYS A 28 -5.42 5.69 2.29
C CYS A 28 -4.20 4.89 1.85
N ILE A 29 -3.12 5.61 1.57
CA ILE A 29 -1.82 5.07 1.20
C ILE A 29 -0.83 5.39 2.33
N LEU A 30 -0.09 4.38 2.75
CA LEU A 30 0.95 4.44 3.77
C LEU A 30 2.29 4.14 3.14
N ILE A 31 3.30 4.97 3.43
CA ILE A 31 4.69 4.74 3.04
C ILE A 31 5.62 4.70 4.24
N ASP A 32 6.73 3.97 4.13
CA ASP A 32 7.81 4.05 5.09
C ASP A 32 8.83 5.11 4.70
N LEU A 33 9.24 5.93 5.66
CA LEU A 33 10.34 6.87 5.50
C LEU A 33 11.29 6.78 6.70
N PRO A 34 12.61 6.87 6.49
CA PRO A 34 13.58 7.01 7.57
C PRO A 34 13.35 8.29 8.37
N ASP A 35 13.03 9.36 7.65
CA ASP A 35 12.73 10.67 8.21
C ASP A 35 11.35 11.13 7.71
N LEU A 36 10.42 11.26 8.66
CA LEU A 36 9.07 11.76 8.43
C LEU A 36 9.04 13.20 7.93
N SER A 37 10.11 13.97 8.16
CA SER A 37 10.25 15.33 7.61
C SER A 37 10.25 15.33 6.09
N LEU A 38 10.63 14.21 5.46
CA LEU A 38 10.70 14.08 4.00
C LEU A 38 9.32 13.99 3.34
N ILE A 39 8.27 13.58 4.06
CA ILE A 39 6.91 13.59 3.48
C ILE A 39 6.37 15.01 3.32
N LYS A 40 6.86 15.96 4.14
CA LYS A 40 6.41 17.35 4.07
C LYS A 40 6.80 17.93 2.71
N ASN A 41 5.82 18.51 2.03
CA ASN A 41 6.00 19.05 0.68
C ASN A 41 6.58 18.05 -0.33
N TRP A 42 6.43 16.73 -0.08
CA TRP A 42 6.94 15.68 -0.95
C TRP A 42 8.47 15.73 -1.14
N ALA A 43 9.21 16.19 -0.14
CA ALA A 43 10.67 16.35 -0.20
C ALA A 43 11.43 15.03 -0.50
N PHE A 44 10.83 13.86 -0.26
CA PHE A 44 11.41 12.57 -0.67
C PHE A 44 11.49 12.40 -2.20
N LEU A 45 10.68 13.12 -2.99
CA LEU A 45 10.68 13.03 -4.46
C LEU A 45 11.98 13.53 -5.09
N ASP A 46 12.69 14.44 -4.42
CA ASP A 46 13.96 15.02 -4.86
C ASP A 46 15.14 14.07 -4.65
N ASN A 47 14.97 12.94 -3.96
CA ASN A 47 16.06 12.09 -3.53
C ASN A 47 15.92 10.68 -4.14
N ASP A 48 16.83 10.34 -5.06
CA ASP A 48 16.83 9.06 -5.81
C ASP A 48 16.91 7.80 -4.92
N ASN A 49 17.36 7.95 -3.67
CA ASN A 49 17.37 6.86 -2.70
C ASN A 49 15.95 6.37 -2.33
N PHE A 50 14.90 7.17 -2.57
CA PHE A 50 13.50 6.85 -2.26
C PHE A 50 12.67 6.53 -3.52
N SER A 51 13.27 5.81 -4.47
CA SER A 51 12.59 5.39 -5.71
C SER A 51 11.27 4.67 -5.43
N ILE A 52 11.20 3.79 -4.42
CA ILE A 52 9.96 3.05 -4.06
C ILE A 52 8.85 4.01 -3.63
N GLN A 53 9.16 4.96 -2.73
CA GLN A 53 8.19 5.93 -2.22
C GLN A 53 7.75 6.90 -3.31
N ARG A 54 8.68 7.32 -4.17
CA ARG A 54 8.38 8.11 -5.36
C ARG A 54 7.43 7.37 -6.30
N HIS A 55 7.65 6.09 -6.54
CA HIS A 55 6.74 5.27 -7.33
C HIS A 55 5.38 5.08 -6.64
N ALA A 56 5.33 4.96 -5.31
CA ALA A 56 4.07 4.93 -4.57
C ALA A 56 3.25 6.22 -4.84
N TYR A 57 3.92 7.37 -4.86
CA TYR A 57 3.26 8.62 -5.20
C TYR A 57 2.83 8.69 -6.68
N GLU A 58 3.77 8.49 -7.61
CA GLU A 58 3.51 8.67 -9.04
C GLU A 58 2.57 7.60 -9.63
N SER A 59 2.69 6.33 -9.21
CA SER A 59 1.91 5.23 -9.78
C SER A 59 0.63 4.93 -8.99
N PHE A 60 0.62 5.09 -7.67
CA PHE A 60 -0.58 4.84 -6.86
C PHE A 60 -1.33 6.14 -6.59
N TYR A 61 -0.76 7.09 -5.85
CA TYR A 61 -1.48 8.30 -5.44
C TYR A 61 -2.01 9.11 -6.62
N LYS A 62 -1.17 9.36 -7.64
CA LYS A 62 -1.58 10.10 -8.84
C LYS A 62 -2.66 9.36 -9.63
N SER A 63 -2.46 8.07 -9.93
CA SER A 63 -3.48 7.27 -10.63
C SER A 63 -4.79 7.18 -9.85
N LEU A 64 -4.69 7.11 -8.52
CA LEU A 64 -5.82 7.03 -7.63
C LEU A 64 -6.67 8.30 -7.69
N HIS A 65 -6.03 9.47 -7.63
CA HIS A 65 -6.72 10.76 -7.75
C HIS A 65 -7.16 11.11 -9.18
N GLU A 66 -6.45 10.67 -10.22
CA GLU A 66 -6.77 11.05 -11.60
C GLU A 66 -7.90 10.23 -12.23
N ASN A 67 -8.01 8.94 -11.92
CA ASN A 67 -9.00 8.05 -12.57
C ASN A 67 -9.74 7.15 -11.58
N VAL A 68 -9.01 6.50 -10.66
CA VAL A 68 -9.58 5.38 -9.90
C VAL A 68 -10.61 5.82 -8.87
N MET A 69 -10.42 6.99 -8.24
CA MET A 69 -11.39 7.53 -7.29
C MET A 69 -12.73 7.82 -7.94
N ASP A 70 -12.75 8.43 -9.13
CA ASP A 70 -13.99 8.68 -9.87
C ASP A 70 -14.62 7.38 -10.39
N GLU A 71 -13.81 6.45 -10.89
CA GLU A 71 -14.27 5.16 -11.40
C GLU A 71 -14.92 4.29 -10.30
N LEU A 72 -14.27 4.19 -9.14
CA LEU A 72 -14.72 3.37 -8.01
C LEU A 72 -15.57 4.13 -6.98
N LYS A 73 -15.76 5.44 -7.19
CA LYS A 73 -16.42 6.36 -6.24
C LYS A 73 -15.81 6.30 -4.84
N LEU A 74 -14.49 6.26 -4.77
CA LEU A 74 -13.72 6.22 -3.51
C LEU A 74 -13.53 7.62 -2.95
N THR A 75 -13.30 7.70 -1.64
CA THR A 75 -13.03 8.94 -0.89
C THR A 75 -11.77 8.79 -0.02
N GLY A 76 -11.26 9.88 0.55
CA GLY A 76 -10.01 9.87 1.31
C GLY A 76 -8.83 10.09 0.38
N GLY A 77 -8.36 9.06 -0.32
CA GLY A 77 -7.16 9.16 -1.17
C GLY A 77 -5.92 9.62 -0.40
N ASP A 78 -5.96 9.62 0.93
CA ASP A 78 -4.99 10.30 1.76
C ASP A 78 -3.65 9.58 1.75
N PHE A 79 -2.59 10.36 1.80
CA PHE A 79 -1.22 9.86 1.78
C PHE A 79 -0.56 10.11 3.13
N PHE A 80 0.02 9.06 3.72
CA PHE A 80 0.62 9.11 5.04
C PHE A 80 1.98 8.44 5.02
N ALA A 81 2.94 8.97 5.77
CA ALA A 81 4.22 8.32 6.02
C ALA A 81 4.30 7.89 7.48
N TYR A 82 4.88 6.72 7.71
CA TYR A 82 5.26 6.26 9.03
C TYR A 82 6.76 6.00 9.06
N LYS A 83 7.33 6.01 10.27
CA LYS A 83 8.77 5.82 10.44
C LYS A 83 9.14 4.39 10.07
N GLU A 84 10.12 4.23 9.20
CA GLU A 84 10.62 2.89 8.86
C GLU A 84 11.10 2.16 10.13
N THR A 85 10.75 0.89 10.23
CA THR A 85 11.11 0.06 11.39
C THR A 85 12.54 -0.50 11.27
N GLY A 86 13.16 -0.41 10.08
CA GLY A 86 14.48 -0.96 9.79
C GLY A 86 14.52 -2.50 9.72
N GLY A 87 13.38 -3.17 9.75
CA GLY A 87 13.30 -4.64 9.73
C GLY A 87 11.91 -5.16 9.38
N SER A 88 11.89 -6.36 8.79
CA SER A 88 10.65 -7.02 8.34
C SER A 88 9.80 -7.52 9.52
N ASN A 89 8.47 -7.36 9.42
CA ASN A 89 7.47 -7.76 10.42
C ASN A 89 7.63 -7.15 11.82
N LEU A 90 8.31 -6.00 11.91
CA LEU A 90 8.33 -5.21 13.14
C LEU A 90 7.02 -4.43 13.31
N ASP A 91 6.64 -4.18 14.56
CA ASP A 91 5.45 -3.40 14.87
C ASP A 91 5.48 -2.04 14.17
N LEU A 92 4.42 -1.75 13.43
CA LEU A 92 4.23 -0.44 12.81
C LEU A 92 4.14 0.61 13.94
N PRO A 93 4.94 1.69 13.86
CA PRO A 93 4.82 2.77 14.82
C PRO A 93 3.41 3.36 14.74
N ASP A 94 2.88 3.84 15.87
CA ASP A 94 1.56 4.49 15.85
C ASP A 94 1.63 5.87 15.19
N LEU A 95 2.81 6.51 15.17
CA LEU A 95 2.98 7.82 14.58
C LEU A 95 3.01 7.74 13.05
N ALA A 96 2.06 8.41 12.41
CA ALA A 96 2.05 8.73 10.99
C ALA A 96 2.03 10.25 10.78
N VAL A 97 2.52 10.69 9.63
CA VAL A 97 2.59 12.11 9.26
C VAL A 97 1.97 12.28 7.88
N SER A 98 1.10 13.27 7.72
CA SER A 98 0.56 13.65 6.41
C SER A 98 1.55 14.54 5.64
N PRO A 99 1.43 14.66 4.31
CA PRO A 99 2.24 15.60 3.52
C PRO A 99 2.05 17.07 3.94
N GLU A 100 0.93 17.39 4.60
CA GLU A 100 0.66 18.69 5.21
C GLU A 100 1.47 18.93 6.49
N GLY A 101 2.10 17.88 7.01
CA GLY A 101 2.87 17.89 8.25
C GLY A 101 2.05 17.66 9.51
N SER A 102 0.82 17.17 9.38
CA SER A 102 -0.03 16.79 10.52
C SER A 102 0.40 15.42 11.04
N GLU A 103 0.75 15.36 12.32
CA GLU A 103 1.04 14.12 13.03
C GLU A 103 -0.27 13.44 13.47
N LEU A 104 -0.47 12.19 13.06
CA LEU A 104 -1.70 11.42 13.25
C LEU A 104 -1.36 10.04 13.79
N SER A 105 -2.28 9.45 14.56
CA SER A 105 -2.14 8.09 15.06
C SER A 105 -2.72 7.07 14.09
N LEU A 106 -1.92 6.09 13.67
CA LEU A 106 -2.37 5.00 12.80
C LEU A 106 -3.53 4.23 13.41
N LYS A 107 -3.42 3.86 14.69
CA LYS A 107 -4.44 3.04 15.37
C LYS A 107 -5.73 3.79 15.68
N THR A 108 -5.64 5.10 15.90
CA THR A 108 -6.77 5.90 16.40
C THR A 108 -7.43 6.72 15.32
N ASP A 109 -6.64 7.27 14.40
CA ASP A 109 -7.11 8.20 13.38
C ASP A 109 -7.18 7.60 11.99
N ILE A 110 -6.35 6.60 11.67
CA ILE A 110 -6.31 6.02 10.32
C ILE A 110 -7.12 4.73 10.29
N TYR A 111 -6.70 3.68 10.98
CA TYR A 111 -7.33 2.35 10.93
C TYR A 111 -8.86 2.31 11.12
N PRO A 112 -9.47 3.07 12.05
CA PRO A 112 -10.92 3.06 12.21
C PRO A 112 -11.66 3.99 11.24
N LYS A 113 -10.97 4.92 10.56
CA LYS A 113 -11.59 5.90 9.63
C LYS A 113 -11.49 5.50 8.16
N TYR A 114 -10.57 4.59 7.81
CA TYR A 114 -10.37 4.12 6.44
C TYR A 114 -10.79 2.66 6.28
N ASP A 115 -11.48 2.37 5.18
CA ASP A 115 -11.92 1.01 4.82
C ASP A 115 -10.82 0.22 4.10
N ILE A 116 -9.96 0.93 3.37
CA ILE A 116 -8.90 0.35 2.55
C ILE A 116 -7.58 1.04 2.84
N ILE A 117 -6.56 0.25 3.12
CA ILE A 117 -5.23 0.75 3.48
C ILE A 117 -4.18 0.08 2.61
N LEU A 118 -3.46 0.87 1.82
CA LEU A 118 -2.36 0.40 1.00
C LEU A 118 -1.04 0.77 1.66
N CYS A 119 -0.30 -0.22 2.17
CA CYS A 119 1.01 0.00 2.76
C CYS A 119 2.08 -0.32 1.71
N ILE A 120 2.76 0.70 1.21
CA ILE A 120 3.81 0.61 0.21
C ILE A 120 5.13 0.95 0.88
N SER A 121 5.96 -0.06 1.15
CA SER A 121 7.15 0.14 1.98
C SER A 121 8.37 -0.64 1.49
N THR A 122 9.54 -0.27 1.99
CA THR A 122 10.78 -1.00 1.74
C THR A 122 10.79 -2.31 2.51
N TYR A 123 10.38 -2.26 3.78
CA TYR A 123 10.28 -3.44 4.65
C TYR A 123 8.85 -4.01 4.66
N SER A 124 8.73 -5.34 4.69
CA SER A 124 7.41 -5.99 4.79
C SER A 124 6.79 -5.74 6.17
N ALA A 125 5.57 -5.18 6.19
CA ALA A 125 4.76 -4.98 7.39
C ALA A 125 3.47 -5.83 7.37
N THR A 126 3.49 -6.96 6.65
CA THR A 126 2.28 -7.77 6.38
C THR A 126 1.70 -8.35 7.66
N ALA A 127 2.53 -8.84 8.58
CA ALA A 127 2.07 -9.41 9.85
C ALA A 127 1.30 -8.39 10.73
N PRO A 128 1.88 -7.21 11.08
CA PRO A 128 1.17 -6.21 11.86
C PRO A 128 -0.05 -5.65 11.13
N LEU A 129 0.03 -5.40 9.82
CA LEU A 129 -1.13 -4.88 9.06
C LEU A 129 -2.30 -5.87 9.04
N THR A 130 -2.03 -7.17 8.93
CA THR A 130 -3.09 -8.21 8.97
C THR A 130 -3.75 -8.29 10.35
N ALA A 131 -2.97 -8.14 11.42
CA ALA A 131 -3.50 -8.10 12.77
C ALA A 131 -4.43 -6.89 12.96
N PHE A 132 -3.99 -5.70 12.52
CA PHE A 132 -4.80 -4.48 12.59
C PHE A 132 -6.04 -4.55 11.68
N ALA A 133 -5.92 -5.10 10.48
CA ALA A 133 -7.06 -5.32 9.58
C ALA A 133 -8.15 -6.17 10.26
N LYS A 134 -7.77 -7.24 10.96
CA LYS A 134 -8.72 -8.07 11.75
C LYS A 134 -9.26 -7.35 12.98
N GLN A 135 -8.44 -6.53 13.63
CA GLN A 135 -8.82 -5.83 14.86
C GLN A 135 -9.79 -4.67 14.61
N PHE A 136 -9.55 -3.89 13.55
CA PHE A 136 -10.30 -2.68 13.21
C PHE A 136 -11.33 -2.91 12.10
N GLY A 137 -11.24 -4.02 11.36
CA GLY A 137 -12.19 -4.38 10.31
C GLY A 137 -11.94 -3.72 8.95
N PHE A 138 -10.80 -3.05 8.75
CA PHE A 138 -10.40 -2.52 7.45
C PHE A 138 -9.73 -3.60 6.58
N ARG A 139 -9.66 -3.36 5.27
CA ARG A 139 -8.93 -4.23 4.34
C ARG A 139 -7.59 -3.59 4.00
N GLY A 140 -6.50 -4.22 4.41
CA GLY A 140 -5.14 -3.75 4.11
C GLY A 140 -4.46 -4.60 3.04
N ALA A 141 -3.66 -3.98 2.16
CA ALA A 141 -2.64 -4.71 1.40
C ALA A 141 -1.26 -4.08 1.62
N THR A 142 -0.25 -4.93 1.74
CA THR A 142 1.16 -4.52 1.78
C THR A 142 1.82 -4.79 0.44
N LEU A 143 2.41 -3.78 -0.17
CA LEU A 143 3.28 -3.92 -1.33
C LEU A 143 4.69 -3.53 -0.91
N HIS A 144 5.54 -4.53 -0.70
CA HIS A 144 6.92 -4.29 -0.30
C HIS A 144 7.87 -4.33 -1.50
N GLY A 145 8.84 -3.42 -1.58
CA GLY A 145 9.90 -3.45 -2.60
C GLY A 145 9.38 -3.28 -4.04
N VAL A 146 8.32 -2.49 -4.22
CA VAL A 146 7.69 -2.31 -5.53
C VAL A 146 8.60 -1.49 -6.44
N ASN A 147 9.18 -2.15 -7.45
CA ASN A 147 9.94 -1.49 -8.52
C ASN A 147 9.12 -1.51 -9.81
N ASP A 148 9.33 -0.57 -10.73
CA ASP A 148 8.55 -0.38 -11.97
C ASP A 148 8.40 -1.69 -12.79
N ILE A 149 9.45 -2.53 -12.74
CA ILE A 149 9.50 -3.84 -13.39
C ILE A 149 8.52 -4.84 -12.74
N ILE A 150 8.40 -4.85 -11.41
CA ILE A 150 7.48 -5.73 -10.67
C ILE A 150 6.03 -5.24 -10.79
N LEU A 151 5.80 -3.92 -10.90
CA LEU A 151 4.46 -3.39 -11.22
C LEU A 151 3.98 -3.82 -12.61
N LYS A 152 4.87 -3.77 -13.60
CA LYS A 152 4.55 -4.17 -14.98
C LYS A 152 4.46 -5.68 -15.18
N SER A 153 5.22 -6.49 -14.43
CA SER A 153 5.27 -7.96 -14.62
C SER A 153 4.59 -8.78 -13.52
N GLY A 154 4.63 -8.32 -12.26
CA GLY A 154 4.19 -9.06 -11.08
C GLY A 154 2.78 -8.73 -10.59
N LEU A 155 2.25 -7.55 -10.91
CA LEU A 155 0.86 -7.16 -10.57
C LEU A 155 -0.17 -7.57 -11.64
N ALA A 156 0.30 -8.03 -12.80
CA ALA A 156 -0.51 -8.77 -13.77
C ALA A 156 -0.72 -10.25 -13.35
N VAL A 157 0.06 -10.74 -12.39
CA VAL A 157 -0.15 -12.03 -11.75
C VAL A 157 -1.17 -11.80 -10.64
N ASP A 158 -2.35 -12.40 -10.81
CA ASP A 158 -3.45 -12.38 -9.86
C ASP A 158 -2.92 -12.60 -8.42
N TYR A 159 -3.05 -11.60 -7.55
CA TYR A 159 -2.63 -11.68 -6.14
C TYR A 159 -3.30 -12.86 -5.41
N ASN A 160 -4.41 -13.37 -5.97
CA ASN A 160 -5.08 -14.61 -5.54
C ASN A 160 -4.23 -15.88 -5.72
N GLU A 161 -3.31 -15.93 -6.68
CA GLU A 161 -2.42 -17.09 -6.85
C GLU A 161 -1.22 -17.01 -5.90
N VAL A 162 -0.60 -15.84 -5.74
CA VAL A 162 0.60 -15.68 -4.90
C VAL A 162 0.27 -15.77 -3.40
N SER A 163 -0.88 -15.25 -2.97
CA SER A 163 -1.31 -15.39 -1.56
C SER A 163 -1.55 -16.84 -1.17
N LYS A 164 -1.95 -17.71 -2.11
CA LYS A 164 -2.12 -19.15 -1.87
C LYS A 164 -0.78 -19.87 -1.76
N ASP A 165 0.24 -19.47 -2.49
CA ASP A 165 1.57 -20.09 -2.39
C ASP A 165 2.36 -19.62 -1.15
N ALA A 166 2.18 -18.37 -0.71
CA ALA A 166 2.75 -17.90 0.55
C ALA A 166 2.16 -18.63 1.77
N GLU A 167 0.86 -18.91 1.78
CA GLU A 167 0.23 -19.74 2.83
C GLU A 167 0.67 -21.22 2.77
N LYS A 168 0.86 -21.79 1.57
CA LYS A 168 1.37 -23.15 1.41
C LYS A 168 2.79 -23.32 1.95
N LEU A 169 3.66 -22.33 1.76
CA LEU A 169 5.02 -22.33 2.31
C LEU A 169 5.01 -22.22 3.84
N ARG A 170 4.06 -21.49 4.44
CA ARG A 170 3.92 -21.42 5.90
C ARG A 170 3.45 -22.76 6.51
N LEU A 171 2.60 -23.49 5.81
CA LEU A 171 2.17 -24.83 6.25
C LEU A 171 3.27 -25.89 6.11
N ALA A 172 4.16 -25.76 5.12
CA ALA A 172 5.26 -26.71 4.90
C ALA A 172 6.40 -26.60 5.93
N LEU A 173 6.49 -25.49 6.68
CA LEU A 173 7.50 -25.24 7.71
C LEU A 173 7.04 -25.57 9.14
N THR A 174 5.85 -26.17 9.31
CA THR A 174 5.33 -26.62 10.62
C THR A 174 5.41 -28.15 10.80
N CYS A 175 6.27 -28.83 10.02
CA CYS A 175 6.54 -30.26 10.17
C CYS A 175 7.86 -30.48 10.93
#